data_AF-A0A7Y3KVD3-F1
#
_entry.id   AF-A0A7Y3KVD3-F1
#
_cell.length_a   1.000
_cell.length_b   1.000
_cell.length_c   1.000
_cell.angle_alpha   90.00
_cell.angle_beta   90.00
_cell.angle_gamma   90.00
#
_symmetry.space_group_name_H-M   'P 1'
#
loop_
_entity.id
_entity.type
_entity.pdbx_description
1 polymer ?
#
loop_
_entity_poly.entity_id
_entity_poly.type
_entity_poly.pdbx_seq_one_letter_code
_entity_poly.pdbx_strand_id
1 'polypeptide(L)'
;MSPTDQIQDLFDRAFASVPAQPSPSPQTLHRRLRQRQIRVRLSTMGGGVLAVAISATALFTGLATNPAFAVTLYPNTSTRVATAQLMADQRVMTTRMRAVGYTNATVRVSHGALVVTNGPKSLTSSTSFLTTSPQLLIRSVTCYAGAQRGPVATSALPTTCSNPKYAAPTASPTNASTGGFTMPTTEPDPSLSPYATTTAAQDASSPTSSALLPLLNSGNGTTQRYLVGPTLVTLSSMVASATVTHVPVAGGWIVNVRLNAAQAKLWDQVAKLYFHRVIAIDLNGLIVDAPLIEPANSTFSSFDGRMQLLALSSNDAYDLAAALTSGPLAVPLAAHHS
;
A
#
# COMPACT_ATOMS: atom_id res chain seq x y z
N MET A 1 49.87 7.81 -22.87
CA MET A 1 48.46 7.79 -22.39
C MET A 1 48.14 6.35 -22.02
N SER A 2 47.73 6.13 -20.77
CA SER A 2 47.39 4.81 -20.26
C SER A 2 46.07 4.34 -20.89
N PRO A 3 45.87 3.03 -21.12
CA PRO A 3 44.56 2.49 -21.51
C PRO A 3 43.41 2.92 -20.57
N THR A 4 43.73 3.20 -19.31
CA THR A 4 42.78 3.70 -18.31
C THR A 4 42.31 5.12 -18.59
N ASP A 5 43.18 5.98 -19.14
CA ASP A 5 42.86 7.39 -19.45
C ASP A 5 41.89 7.49 -20.63
N GLN A 6 41.99 6.54 -21.57
CA GLN A 6 41.11 6.48 -22.75
C GLN A 6 39.70 6.03 -22.39
N ILE A 7 39.56 5.18 -21.38
CA ILE A 7 38.26 4.73 -20.87
C ILE A 7 37.59 5.84 -20.09
N GLN A 8 38.34 6.59 -19.27
CA GLN A 8 37.81 7.73 -18.52
C GLN A 8 37.28 8.83 -19.45
N ASP A 9 38.02 9.18 -20.51
CA ASP A 9 37.59 10.20 -21.50
C ASP A 9 36.35 9.77 -22.30
N LEU A 10 36.18 8.46 -22.54
CA LEU A 10 34.97 7.91 -23.16
C LEU A 10 33.77 8.00 -22.23
N PHE A 11 33.94 7.76 -20.93
CA PHE A 11 32.86 7.93 -19.95
C PHE A 11 32.48 9.40 -19.79
N ASP A 12 33.44 10.31 -19.71
CA ASP A 12 33.18 11.73 -19.52
C ASP A 12 32.47 12.36 -20.73
N ARG A 13 32.81 11.93 -21.97
CA ARG A 13 32.06 12.34 -23.17
C ARG A 13 30.66 11.70 -23.26
N ALA A 14 30.48 10.49 -22.75
CA ALA A 14 29.17 9.86 -22.71
C ALA A 14 28.21 10.57 -21.74
N PHE A 15 28.72 11.08 -20.60
CA PHE A 15 27.91 11.87 -19.66
C PHE A 15 27.63 13.30 -20.17
N ALA A 16 28.58 13.92 -20.88
CA ALA A 16 28.40 15.26 -21.44
C ALA A 16 27.44 15.33 -22.64
N SER A 17 27.11 14.20 -23.27
CA SER A 17 26.24 14.13 -24.46
C SER A 17 24.77 13.83 -24.15
N VAL A 18 24.39 13.71 -22.87
CA VAL A 18 22.99 13.52 -22.47
C VAL A 18 22.33 14.89 -22.25
N PRO A 19 21.40 15.34 -23.10
CA PRO A 19 20.69 16.59 -22.87
C PRO A 19 19.88 16.49 -21.57
N ALA A 20 19.94 17.54 -20.75
CA ALA A 20 19.16 17.66 -19.53
C ALA A 20 17.65 17.58 -19.87
N GLN A 21 17.07 16.39 -19.74
CA GLN A 21 15.64 16.22 -19.90
C GLN A 21 14.92 16.79 -18.67
N PRO A 22 13.82 17.53 -18.85
CA PRO A 22 12.96 17.90 -17.74
C PRO A 22 12.49 16.64 -17.03
N SER A 23 12.62 16.63 -15.70
CA SER A 23 12.22 15.51 -14.85
C SER A 23 10.75 15.16 -15.15
N PRO A 24 10.44 13.94 -15.61
CA PRO A 24 9.06 13.57 -15.92
C PRO A 24 8.23 13.62 -14.65
N SER A 25 7.03 14.22 -14.73
CA SER A 25 6.15 14.34 -13.57
C SER A 25 5.83 12.95 -12.99
N PRO A 26 5.60 12.82 -11.66
CA PRO A 26 5.31 11.55 -11.01
C PRO A 26 4.14 10.79 -11.65
N GLN A 27 3.18 11.51 -12.22
CA GLN A 27 2.05 10.97 -12.96
C GLN A 27 2.48 10.19 -14.22
N THR A 28 3.51 10.67 -14.92
CA THR A 28 4.08 9.98 -16.09
C THR A 28 4.80 8.69 -15.69
N LEU A 29 5.47 8.67 -14.54
CA LEU A 29 6.18 7.48 -14.05
C LEU A 29 5.19 6.42 -13.54
N HIS A 30 4.15 6.83 -12.80
CA HIS A 30 3.06 5.96 -12.36
C HIS A 30 2.26 5.39 -13.55
N ARG A 31 2.02 6.21 -14.59
CA ARG A 31 1.38 5.79 -15.85
C ARG A 31 2.23 4.81 -16.65
N ARG A 32 3.56 5.00 -16.69
CA ARG A 32 4.51 4.11 -17.39
C ARG A 32 4.66 2.75 -16.71
N LEU A 33 4.63 2.71 -15.37
CA LEU A 33 4.63 1.45 -14.61
C LEU A 33 3.35 0.65 -14.83
N ARG A 34 2.18 1.30 -14.82
CA ARG A 34 0.90 0.65 -15.19
C ARG A 34 0.88 0.14 -16.63
N GLN A 35 1.37 0.91 -17.59
CA GLN A 35 1.34 0.51 -19.02
C GLN A 35 2.19 -0.73 -19.31
N ARG A 36 3.28 -0.97 -18.58
CA ARG A 36 4.12 -2.18 -18.79
C ARG A 36 3.58 -3.42 -18.08
N GLN A 37 2.92 -3.28 -16.93
CA GLN A 37 2.31 -4.43 -16.23
C GLN A 37 1.16 -5.06 -17.03
N ILE A 38 0.46 -4.29 -17.86
CA ILE A 38 -0.60 -4.79 -18.76
C ILE A 38 -0.03 -5.72 -19.84
N ARG A 39 1.21 -5.51 -20.32
CA ARG A 39 1.82 -6.43 -21.31
C ARG A 39 2.16 -7.81 -20.74
N VAL A 40 2.40 -7.93 -19.43
CA VAL A 40 2.69 -9.24 -18.82
C VAL A 40 1.43 -10.11 -18.72
N ARG A 41 0.23 -9.51 -18.74
CA ARG A 41 -1.04 -10.25 -18.74
C ARG A 41 -1.53 -10.68 -20.14
N LEU A 42 -0.78 -10.35 -21.20
CA LEU A 42 -1.12 -10.72 -22.58
C LEU A 42 -0.44 -12.01 -23.09
N SER A 43 0.28 -12.76 -22.25
CA SER A 43 0.93 -14.04 -22.67
C SER A 43 0.50 -15.29 -21.88
N THR A 44 -0.67 -15.30 -21.23
CA THR A 44 -1.17 -16.52 -20.55
C THR A 44 -2.56 -16.93 -21.02
N MET A 45 -2.76 -16.90 -22.35
CA MET A 45 -3.79 -17.73 -22.99
C MET A 45 -3.18 -18.44 -24.20
N GLY A 46 -2.84 -19.73 -24.03
CA GLY A 46 -2.49 -20.61 -25.14
C GLY A 46 -1.42 -21.66 -24.85
N GLY A 47 -1.83 -22.81 -24.28
CA GLY A 47 -1.25 -24.13 -24.58
C GLY A 47 0.02 -24.59 -23.83
N GLY A 48 -0.06 -25.79 -23.23
CA GLY A 48 1.05 -26.75 -23.24
C GLY A 48 1.95 -26.87 -21.99
N VAL A 49 1.62 -27.85 -21.14
CA VAL A 49 2.51 -28.86 -20.52
C VAL A 49 3.93 -28.46 -20.03
N LEU A 50 4.14 -28.72 -18.72
CA LEU A 50 5.40 -28.93 -17.97
C LEU A 50 6.39 -27.77 -17.75
N ALA A 51 6.48 -27.32 -16.50
CA ALA A 51 7.74 -27.35 -15.76
C ALA A 51 7.46 -27.41 -14.24
N VAL A 52 7.96 -28.47 -13.62
CA VAL A 52 7.98 -28.68 -12.17
C VAL A 52 9.16 -27.92 -11.55
N ALA A 53 8.98 -27.47 -10.30
CA ALA A 53 9.95 -26.96 -9.33
C ALA A 53 10.47 -25.51 -9.56
N ILE A 54 10.62 -24.65 -8.56
CA ILE A 54 10.92 -24.87 -7.13
C ILE A 54 10.07 -23.90 -6.29
N SER A 55 9.33 -24.44 -5.32
CA SER A 55 8.74 -23.67 -4.24
C SER A 55 9.86 -23.16 -3.33
N ALA A 56 10.27 -21.91 -3.51
CA ALA A 56 11.04 -21.23 -2.48
C ALA A 56 10.06 -20.84 -1.36
N THR A 57 9.77 -21.78 -0.46
CA THR A 57 9.56 -21.41 0.94
C THR A 57 10.81 -20.63 1.33
N ALA A 58 10.70 -19.31 1.46
CA ALA A 58 11.77 -18.49 2.01
C ALA A 58 11.93 -18.85 3.49
N LEU A 59 12.58 -19.99 3.76
CA LEU A 59 13.32 -20.23 4.98
C LEU A 59 14.49 -19.26 4.90
N PHE A 60 14.32 -18.09 5.50
CA PHE A 60 15.43 -17.22 5.82
C PHE A 60 16.32 -17.93 6.85
N THR A 61 17.23 -18.78 6.38
CA THR A 61 18.42 -19.19 7.13
C THR A 61 19.56 -18.21 6.82
N GLY A 62 19.25 -16.92 6.89
CA GLY A 62 20.27 -15.89 7.06
C GLY A 62 20.42 -15.65 8.54
N LEU A 63 21.49 -16.15 9.16
CA LEU A 63 21.98 -15.66 10.45
C LEU A 63 22.50 -14.23 10.26
N ALA A 64 21.60 -13.30 9.92
CA ALA A 64 21.85 -11.90 10.11
C ALA A 64 21.79 -11.67 11.61
N THR A 65 22.95 -11.38 12.22
CA THR A 65 23.05 -10.83 13.57
C THR A 65 22.41 -9.45 13.59
N ASN A 66 21.07 -9.42 13.51
CA ASN A 66 20.31 -8.20 13.71
C ASN A 66 20.62 -7.73 15.15
N PRO A 67 21.03 -6.47 15.35
CA PRO A 67 21.37 -5.99 16.69
C PRO A 67 20.16 -6.18 17.61
N ALA A 68 20.41 -6.79 18.77
CA ALA A 68 19.41 -7.04 19.78
C ALA A 68 18.78 -5.73 20.27
N PHE A 69 17.60 -5.39 19.76
CA PHE A 69 16.83 -4.23 20.22
C PHE A 69 15.72 -4.69 21.16
N ALA A 70 15.52 -3.96 22.25
CA ALA A 70 14.46 -4.21 23.22
C ALA A 70 13.55 -3.00 23.32
N VAL A 71 12.24 -3.24 23.35
CA VAL A 71 11.21 -2.19 23.42
C VAL A 71 10.02 -2.67 24.23
N THR A 72 9.43 -1.75 24.99
CA THR A 72 8.15 -1.98 25.67
C THR A 72 7.06 -1.26 24.89
N LEU A 73 6.08 -2.03 24.44
CA LEU A 73 4.95 -1.59 23.64
C LEU A 73 3.69 -1.57 24.50
N TYR A 74 3.07 -0.40 24.59
CA TYR A 74 1.86 -0.17 25.36
C TYR A 74 0.63 -0.16 24.45
N PRO A 75 -0.54 -0.61 24.93
CA PRO A 75 -1.80 -0.38 24.25
C PRO A 75 -2.03 1.11 23.98
N ASN A 76 -2.23 1.46 22.72
CA ASN A 76 -2.57 2.82 22.31
C ASN A 76 -4.10 3.01 22.38
N THR A 77 -4.64 2.93 23.59
CA THR A 77 -6.06 3.12 23.88
C THR A 77 -6.25 3.73 25.27
N SER A 78 -7.31 4.51 25.45
CA SER A 78 -7.70 5.07 26.74
C SER A 78 -8.36 4.04 27.68
N THR A 79 -8.79 2.89 27.15
CA THR A 79 -9.43 1.84 27.92
C THR A 79 -8.43 0.80 28.42
N ARG A 80 -8.58 0.35 29.67
CA ARG A 80 -7.76 -0.76 30.20
C ARG A 80 -7.96 -2.03 29.37
N VAL A 81 -6.86 -2.58 28.86
CA VAL A 81 -6.86 -3.82 28.07
C VAL A 81 -6.76 -5.03 29.00
N ALA A 82 -7.63 -6.01 28.78
CA ALA A 82 -7.63 -7.25 29.56
C ALA A 82 -6.35 -8.08 29.30
N THR A 83 -5.83 -8.75 30.32
CA THR A 83 -4.62 -9.58 30.20
C THR A 83 -4.76 -10.68 29.14
N ALA A 84 -5.94 -11.30 29.03
CA ALA A 84 -6.21 -12.30 28.00
C ALA A 84 -6.02 -11.74 26.57
N GLN A 85 -6.37 -10.46 26.38
CA GLN A 85 -6.21 -9.78 25.10
C GLN A 85 -4.73 -9.52 24.79
N LEU A 86 -3.95 -9.06 25.77
CA LEU A 86 -2.50 -8.90 25.63
C LEU A 86 -1.80 -10.23 25.35
N MET A 87 -2.28 -11.34 25.92
CA MET A 87 -1.76 -12.68 25.61
C MET A 87 -2.06 -13.12 24.17
N ALA A 88 -3.21 -12.72 23.61
CA ALA A 88 -3.51 -12.93 22.20
C ALA A 88 -2.57 -12.07 21.32
N ASP A 89 -2.38 -10.81 21.66
CA ASP A 89 -1.46 -9.91 20.96
C ASP A 89 0.00 -10.38 21.03
N GLN A 90 0.42 -10.97 22.15
CA GLN A 90 1.73 -11.60 22.28
C GLN A 90 1.93 -12.68 21.22
N ARG A 91 0.93 -13.52 20.95
CA ARG A 91 1.01 -14.59 19.93
C ARG A 91 1.10 -13.99 18.52
N VAL A 92 0.27 -12.99 18.22
CA VAL A 92 0.29 -12.28 16.93
C VAL A 92 1.65 -11.62 16.70
N MET A 93 2.14 -10.86 17.68
CA MET A 93 3.45 -10.19 17.60
C MET A 93 4.59 -11.19 17.46
N THR A 94 4.56 -12.33 18.16
CA THR A 94 5.56 -13.40 17.99
C THR A 94 5.58 -13.92 16.56
N THR A 95 4.40 -14.15 15.97
CA THR A 95 4.28 -14.58 14.57
C THR A 95 4.81 -13.52 13.61
N ARG A 96 4.53 -12.23 13.86
CA ARG A 96 5.07 -11.11 13.07
C ARG A 96 6.58 -11.06 13.09
N MET A 97 7.20 -11.14 14.27
CA MET A 97 8.66 -11.10 14.39
C MET A 97 9.32 -12.23 13.60
N ARG A 98 8.76 -13.45 13.68
CA ARG A 98 9.25 -14.59 12.88
C ARG A 98 9.09 -14.34 11.39
N ALA A 99 7.96 -13.78 10.96
CA ALA A 99 7.68 -13.49 9.55
C ALA A 99 8.64 -12.44 8.95
N VAL A 100 9.09 -11.47 9.75
CA VAL A 100 10.10 -10.48 9.34
C VAL A 100 11.56 -10.93 9.58
N GLY A 101 11.79 -12.21 9.92
CA GLY A 101 13.11 -12.80 10.07
C GLY A 101 13.76 -12.68 11.45
N TYR A 102 13.05 -12.16 12.46
CA TYR A 102 13.51 -12.07 13.84
C TYR A 102 13.07 -13.30 14.64
N THR A 103 13.57 -14.48 14.26
CA THR A 103 13.19 -15.77 14.85
C THR A 103 13.58 -15.94 16.32
N ASN A 104 14.63 -15.24 16.75
CA ASN A 104 15.12 -15.20 18.14
C ASN A 104 14.49 -14.07 18.97
N ALA A 105 13.52 -13.32 18.41
CA ALA A 105 12.77 -12.34 19.17
C ALA A 105 11.95 -13.02 20.25
N THR A 106 11.95 -12.43 21.45
CA THR A 106 11.05 -12.87 22.52
C THR A 106 10.01 -11.79 22.78
N VAL A 107 8.75 -12.19 22.87
CA VAL A 107 7.63 -11.30 23.19
C VAL A 107 7.00 -11.80 24.47
N ARG A 108 6.91 -10.95 25.49
CA ARG A 108 6.32 -11.29 26.79
C ARG A 108 5.34 -10.21 27.23
N VAL A 109 4.25 -10.61 27.88
CA VAL A 109 3.39 -9.68 28.59
C VAL A 109 4.03 -9.34 29.94
N SER A 110 4.19 -8.06 30.24
CA SER A 110 4.71 -7.56 31.51
C SER A 110 4.03 -6.25 31.88
N HIS A 111 3.49 -6.16 33.09
CA HIS A 111 2.88 -4.94 33.63
C HIS A 111 1.86 -4.24 32.70
N GLY A 112 1.04 -5.02 31.98
CA GLY A 112 0.04 -4.48 31.05
C GLY A 112 0.59 -4.02 29.69
N ALA A 113 1.82 -4.38 29.35
CA ALA A 113 2.49 -4.06 28.09
C ALA A 113 3.10 -5.32 27.46
N LEU A 114 3.47 -5.22 26.17
CA LEU A 114 4.31 -6.21 25.50
C LEU A 114 5.76 -5.77 25.53
N VAL A 115 6.62 -6.59 26.12
CA VAL A 115 8.08 -6.41 26.05
C VAL A 115 8.61 -7.29 24.93
N VAL A 116 9.18 -6.66 23.91
CA VAL A 116 9.85 -7.33 22.80
C VAL A 116 11.35 -7.20 22.98
N THR A 117 12.09 -8.31 22.98
CA THR A 117 13.56 -8.34 22.98
C THR A 117 14.06 -8.99 21.71
N ASN A 118 15.23 -8.55 21.22
CA ASN A 118 15.79 -8.98 19.93
C ASN A 118 14.84 -8.72 18.74
N GLY A 119 14.06 -7.64 18.80
CA GLY A 119 13.17 -7.22 17.72
C GLY A 119 13.81 -6.20 16.76
N PRO A 120 13.11 -5.76 15.71
CA PRO A 120 13.55 -4.66 14.86
C PRO A 120 13.39 -3.31 15.55
N LYS A 121 14.25 -2.34 15.19
CA LYS A 121 14.12 -0.94 15.63
C LYS A 121 12.82 -0.29 15.15
N SER A 122 12.21 -0.77 14.06
CA SER A 122 10.95 -0.22 13.52
C SER A 122 9.78 -0.30 14.51
N LEU A 123 9.86 -1.17 15.52
CA LEU A 123 8.85 -1.26 16.59
C LEU A 123 8.71 0.03 17.42
N THR A 124 9.70 0.93 17.41
CA THR A 124 9.54 2.23 18.08
C THR A 124 8.71 3.21 17.27
N SER A 125 8.52 2.97 15.97
CA SER A 125 7.70 3.83 15.14
C SER A 125 6.23 3.56 15.39
N SER A 126 5.48 4.60 15.74
CA SER A 126 4.02 4.57 15.84
C SER A 126 3.33 4.28 14.50
N THR A 127 4.06 4.41 13.39
CA THR A 127 3.57 4.12 12.02
C THR A 127 3.98 2.74 11.51
N SER A 128 4.68 1.92 12.30
CA SER A 128 5.05 0.57 11.86
C SER A 128 3.82 -0.32 11.69
N PHE A 129 3.79 -1.09 10.59
CA PHE A 129 2.77 -2.12 10.42
C PHE A 129 2.89 -3.26 11.45
N LEU A 130 4.06 -3.43 12.08
CA LEU A 130 4.27 -4.47 13.09
C LEU A 130 3.51 -4.22 14.39
N THR A 131 3.26 -2.95 14.73
CA THR A 131 2.58 -2.53 15.97
C THR A 131 1.11 -2.17 15.75
N THR A 132 0.62 -2.25 14.51
CA THR A 132 -0.76 -1.90 14.15
C THR A 132 -1.47 -3.07 13.46
N SER A 133 -2.80 -3.02 13.37
CA SER A 133 -3.59 -3.98 12.58
C SER A 133 -4.02 -3.31 11.28
N PRO A 134 -3.30 -3.47 10.16
CA PRO A 134 -3.72 -2.87 8.91
C PRO A 134 -5.10 -3.42 8.50
N GLN A 135 -6.08 -2.55 8.42
CA GLN A 135 -7.38 -2.87 7.83
C GLN A 135 -7.32 -2.56 6.34
N LEU A 136 -7.51 -3.59 5.51
CA LEU A 136 -7.57 -3.46 4.06
C LEU A 136 -8.98 -3.04 3.67
N LEU A 137 -9.20 -1.74 3.57
CA LEU A 137 -10.48 -1.14 3.24
C LEU A 137 -10.51 -0.81 1.75
N ILE A 138 -11.61 -1.17 1.10
CA ILE A 138 -11.86 -0.82 -0.30
C ILE A 138 -12.91 0.27 -0.34
N ARG A 139 -12.58 1.38 -1.00
CA ARG A 139 -13.43 2.57 -1.01
C ARG A 139 -13.56 3.14 -2.42
N SER A 140 -14.69 3.74 -2.73
CA SER A 140 -14.83 4.48 -3.99
C SER A 140 -13.98 5.75 -3.96
N VAL A 141 -13.30 6.05 -5.06
CA VAL A 141 -12.69 7.38 -5.23
C VAL A 141 -13.75 8.28 -5.85
N THR A 142 -14.04 9.39 -5.20
CA THR A 142 -15.00 10.38 -5.69
C THR A 142 -14.27 11.48 -6.44
N CYS A 143 -13.26 12.08 -5.81
CA CYS A 143 -12.50 13.21 -6.36
C CYS A 143 -11.00 13.07 -6.10
N TYR A 144 -10.21 13.67 -6.98
CA TYR A 144 -8.81 13.97 -6.67
C TYR A 144 -8.74 15.25 -5.84
N ALA A 145 -7.84 15.28 -4.89
CA ALA A 145 -7.57 16.46 -4.07
C ALA A 145 -6.06 16.73 -4.00
N GLY A 146 -5.71 18.01 -4.02
CA GLY A 146 -4.34 18.46 -3.81
C GLY A 146 -4.02 18.50 -2.32
N ALA A 147 -2.83 18.98 -1.98
CA ALA A 147 -2.45 19.25 -0.59
C ALA A 147 -3.41 20.25 0.08
N GLN A 148 -3.52 20.19 1.41
CA GLN A 148 -4.25 21.19 2.18
C GLN A 148 -3.56 22.55 2.04
N ARG A 149 -4.34 23.62 1.85
CA ARG A 149 -3.85 24.99 1.71
C ARG A 149 -4.78 25.96 2.42
N GLY A 150 -4.19 27.00 3.01
CA GLY A 150 -4.94 28.04 3.73
C GLY A 150 -5.51 27.57 5.07
N PRO A 151 -6.39 28.38 5.68
CA PRO A 151 -7.06 28.03 6.93
C PRO A 151 -7.90 26.76 6.77
N VAL A 152 -7.91 25.92 7.81
CA VAL A 152 -8.71 24.70 7.82
C VAL A 152 -10.19 25.07 7.84
N ALA A 153 -10.94 24.59 6.86
CA ALA A 153 -12.39 24.76 6.82
C ALA A 153 -13.06 24.07 8.00
N THR A 154 -14.08 24.73 8.58
CA THR A 154 -14.91 24.21 9.68
C THR A 154 -16.23 23.59 9.21
N SER A 155 -16.57 23.77 7.92
CA SER A 155 -17.73 23.14 7.30
C SER A 155 -17.54 21.63 7.16
N ALA A 156 -18.65 20.91 7.01
CA ALA A 156 -18.61 19.46 6.75
C ALA A 156 -17.89 19.17 5.42
N LEU A 157 -17.12 18.07 5.39
CA LEU A 157 -16.45 17.60 4.19
C LEU A 157 -17.50 17.29 3.09
N PRO A 158 -17.34 17.81 1.86
CA PRO A 158 -18.24 17.48 0.76
C PRO A 158 -18.20 15.99 0.44
N THR A 159 -19.33 15.43 -0.02
CA THR A 159 -19.42 14.04 -0.49
C THR A 159 -19.30 13.91 -2.00
N THR A 160 -19.23 15.03 -2.72
CA THR A 160 -19.12 15.10 -4.19
C THR A 160 -18.09 16.14 -4.59
N CYS A 161 -17.61 16.07 -5.83
CA CYS A 161 -16.71 17.09 -6.38
C CYS A 161 -17.48 18.37 -6.70
N SER A 162 -16.79 19.50 -6.69
CA SER A 162 -17.35 20.79 -7.10
C SER A 162 -17.70 20.83 -8.60
N ASN A 163 -17.06 19.98 -9.41
CA ASN A 163 -17.29 19.89 -10.84
C ASN A 163 -16.97 18.48 -11.38
N PRO A 164 -17.71 17.96 -12.39
CA PRO A 164 -17.42 16.66 -13.01
C PRO A 164 -15.99 16.48 -13.53
N LYS A 165 -15.30 17.56 -13.92
CA LYS A 165 -13.91 17.49 -14.40
C LYS A 165 -12.90 17.04 -13.33
N TYR A 166 -13.27 17.10 -12.05
CA TYR A 166 -12.46 16.66 -10.92
C TYR A 166 -12.84 15.25 -10.41
N ALA A 167 -13.93 14.70 -10.94
CA ALA A 167 -14.42 13.39 -10.56
C ALA A 167 -13.45 12.30 -10.98
N ALA A 168 -13.43 11.21 -10.21
CA ALA A 168 -12.64 10.04 -10.53
C ALA A 168 -12.96 9.54 -11.95
N PRO A 169 -11.95 9.37 -12.82
CA PRO A 169 -12.15 9.04 -14.21
C PRO A 169 -12.72 7.63 -14.34
N THR A 170 -13.60 7.48 -15.34
CA THR A 170 -14.01 6.18 -15.85
C THR A 170 -13.28 5.93 -17.16
N ALA A 171 -12.60 4.80 -17.29
CA ALA A 171 -11.99 4.39 -18.55
C ALA A 171 -13.07 4.19 -19.61
N SER A 172 -12.77 4.62 -20.83
CA SER A 172 -13.56 4.29 -22.01
C SER A 172 -12.72 3.41 -22.93
N PRO A 173 -13.22 2.25 -23.39
CA PRO A 173 -12.55 1.45 -24.41
C PRO A 173 -12.33 2.28 -25.67
N THR A 174 -11.12 2.22 -26.25
CA THR A 174 -10.84 2.88 -27.53
C THR A 174 -9.88 2.07 -28.39
N ASN A 175 -10.14 2.06 -29.70
CA ASN A 175 -9.25 1.45 -30.69
C ASN A 175 -8.00 2.31 -30.98
N ALA A 176 -7.95 3.55 -30.48
CA ALA A 176 -6.93 4.55 -30.79
C ALA A 176 -5.72 4.56 -29.84
N SER A 177 -5.76 3.78 -28.75
CA SER A 177 -4.68 3.74 -27.75
C SER A 177 -3.96 2.40 -27.78
N THR A 178 -2.64 2.41 -27.60
CA THR A 178 -1.79 1.20 -27.56
C THR A 178 -2.12 0.25 -26.39
N GLY A 179 -3.07 0.63 -25.51
CA GLY A 179 -3.56 -0.18 -24.39
C GLY A 179 -5.06 -0.47 -24.43
N GLY A 180 -5.79 -0.08 -25.49
CA GLY A 180 -7.23 -0.37 -25.65
C GLY A 180 -8.19 0.52 -24.85
N PHE A 181 -7.71 1.53 -24.13
CA PHE A 181 -8.55 2.47 -23.37
C PHE A 181 -7.94 3.88 -23.25
N THR A 182 -8.82 4.88 -23.11
CA THR A 182 -8.44 6.25 -22.76
C THR A 182 -8.84 6.58 -21.33
N MET A 183 -7.98 7.35 -20.67
CA MET A 183 -8.26 7.97 -19.37
C MET A 183 -8.17 9.47 -19.51
N PRO A 184 -9.21 10.23 -19.12
CA PRO A 184 -9.10 11.68 -19.05
C PRO A 184 -8.07 12.05 -17.98
N THR A 185 -7.31 13.11 -18.24
CA THR A 185 -6.45 13.71 -17.22
C THR A 185 -7.35 14.42 -16.22
N THR A 186 -7.29 14.02 -14.96
CA THR A 186 -8.08 14.62 -13.89
C THR A 186 -7.22 15.55 -13.05
N GLU A 187 -7.69 16.77 -12.85
CA GLU A 187 -7.04 17.74 -11.98
C GLU A 187 -7.55 17.60 -10.53
N PRO A 188 -6.79 18.03 -9.52
CA PRO A 188 -7.29 18.07 -8.16
C PRO A 188 -8.39 19.13 -7.99
N ASP A 189 -9.44 18.79 -7.24
CA ASP A 189 -10.53 19.71 -6.93
C ASP A 189 -10.04 20.81 -5.98
N PRO A 190 -10.01 22.09 -6.42
CA PRO A 190 -9.53 23.18 -5.57
C PRO A 190 -10.44 23.43 -4.36
N SER A 191 -11.73 23.06 -4.43
CA SER A 191 -12.66 23.20 -3.30
C SER A 191 -12.32 22.32 -2.11
N LEU A 192 -11.52 21.26 -2.33
CA LEU A 192 -11.05 20.35 -1.27
C LEU A 192 -9.74 20.81 -0.62
N SER A 193 -9.10 21.87 -1.15
CA SER A 193 -7.84 22.38 -0.58
C SER A 193 -7.97 22.96 0.83
N PRO A 194 -9.07 23.61 1.25
CA PRO A 194 -9.20 24.13 2.62
C PRO A 194 -9.47 23.05 3.68
N TYR A 195 -9.89 21.85 3.28
CA TYR A 195 -10.23 20.78 4.22
C TYR A 195 -8.97 20.08 4.72
N ALA A 196 -8.91 19.81 6.03
CA ALA A 196 -7.85 19.00 6.61
C ALA A 196 -7.89 17.56 6.09
N THR A 197 -6.74 16.91 6.05
CA THR A 197 -6.66 15.46 5.82
C THR A 197 -7.36 14.75 6.98
N THR A 198 -8.26 13.82 6.65
CA THR A 198 -8.89 12.98 7.66
C THR A 198 -7.82 12.09 8.29
N THR A 199 -7.69 12.14 9.61
CA THR A 199 -6.71 11.31 10.32
C THR A 199 -7.19 9.85 10.38
N ALA A 200 -6.25 8.91 10.53
CA ALA A 200 -6.55 7.49 10.71
C ALA A 200 -7.58 7.24 11.84
N ALA A 201 -7.48 7.96 12.95
CA ALA A 201 -8.40 7.84 14.08
C ALA A 201 -9.81 8.36 13.75
N GLN A 202 -9.90 9.49 13.03
CA GLN A 202 -11.19 10.02 12.57
C GLN A 202 -11.87 9.05 11.61
N ASP A 203 -11.12 8.52 10.64
CA ASP A 203 -11.65 7.60 9.64
C ASP A 203 -12.15 6.30 10.27
N ALA A 204 -11.35 5.71 11.18
CA ALA A 204 -11.72 4.50 11.91
C ALA A 204 -12.98 4.68 12.77
N SER A 205 -13.25 5.89 13.26
CA SER A 205 -14.47 6.19 14.04
C SER A 205 -15.74 6.32 13.20
N SER A 206 -15.61 6.50 11.88
CA SER A 206 -16.72 6.76 10.96
C SER A 206 -16.52 6.11 9.58
N PRO A 207 -16.34 4.77 9.50
CA PRO A 207 -15.97 4.08 8.24
C PRO A 207 -17.05 4.12 7.15
N THR A 208 -18.27 4.53 7.51
CA THR A 208 -19.41 4.72 6.61
C THR A 208 -19.53 6.15 6.06
N SER A 209 -18.62 7.05 6.43
CA SER A 209 -18.60 8.44 5.97
C SER A 209 -17.60 8.65 4.84
N SER A 210 -17.71 9.78 4.14
CA SER A 210 -16.64 10.25 3.25
C SER A 210 -15.42 10.68 4.05
N ALA A 211 -14.23 10.47 3.48
CA ALA A 211 -12.97 10.87 4.08
C ALA A 211 -12.03 11.48 3.03
N LEU A 212 -11.16 12.39 3.48
CA LEU A 212 -10.13 12.99 2.63
C LEU A 212 -8.77 12.39 3.01
N LEU A 213 -8.39 11.32 2.32
CA LEU A 213 -7.25 10.49 2.70
C LEU A 213 -6.00 10.78 1.86
N PRO A 214 -4.80 10.75 2.44
CA PRO A 214 -3.55 10.93 1.72
C PRO A 214 -3.20 9.70 0.90
N LEU A 215 -2.56 9.91 -0.25
CA LEU A 215 -1.92 8.86 -1.04
C LEU A 215 -0.49 8.63 -0.51
N LEU A 216 -0.19 7.36 -0.22
CA LEU A 216 1.15 6.88 0.03
C LEU A 216 2.07 7.34 -1.12
N ASN A 217 3.22 7.94 -0.79
CA ASN A 217 4.19 8.40 -1.79
C ASN A 217 3.73 9.54 -2.71
N SER A 218 2.83 10.41 -2.23
CA SER A 218 2.68 11.72 -2.86
C SER A 218 4.03 12.44 -2.88
N GLY A 219 4.64 12.62 -4.07
CA GLY A 219 6.00 13.14 -4.21
C GLY A 219 6.27 14.46 -3.47
N ASN A 220 7.57 14.77 -3.27
CA ASN A 220 8.10 15.90 -2.51
C ASN A 220 7.25 17.18 -2.59
N GLY A 221 6.51 17.47 -1.52
CA GLY A 221 5.91 18.79 -1.26
C GLY A 221 4.41 18.95 -1.52
N THR A 222 3.71 17.96 -2.10
CA THR A 222 2.24 18.00 -2.17
C THR A 222 1.66 16.65 -1.82
N THR A 223 1.04 16.53 -0.64
CA THR A 223 0.24 15.34 -0.31
C THR A 223 -0.97 15.28 -1.22
N GLN A 224 -0.86 14.54 -2.32
CA GLN A 224 -2.01 14.13 -3.11
C GLN A 224 -2.96 13.39 -2.18
N ARG A 225 -4.23 13.76 -2.26
CA ARG A 225 -5.30 13.20 -1.45
C ARG A 225 -6.43 12.73 -2.35
N TYR A 226 -7.28 11.88 -1.81
CA TYR A 226 -8.50 11.42 -2.45
C TYR A 226 -9.67 11.71 -1.54
N LEU A 227 -10.72 12.30 -2.10
CA LEU A 227 -12.02 12.22 -1.46
C LEU A 227 -12.57 10.83 -1.75
N VAL A 228 -12.64 10.01 -0.70
CA VAL A 228 -13.18 8.65 -0.79
C VAL A 228 -14.57 8.60 -0.18
N GLY A 229 -15.40 7.72 -0.71
CA GLY A 229 -16.72 7.43 -0.16
C GLY A 229 -16.67 6.49 1.05
N PRO A 230 -17.84 6.02 1.51
CA PRO A 230 -17.95 4.97 2.53
C PRO A 230 -17.16 3.71 2.18
N THR A 231 -16.76 2.93 3.19
CA THR A 231 -16.14 1.63 2.98
C THR A 231 -17.10 0.67 2.26
N LEU A 232 -16.67 0.13 1.12
CA LEU A 232 -17.44 -0.81 0.31
C LEU A 232 -17.25 -2.25 0.80
N VAL A 233 -16.01 -2.60 1.17
CA VAL A 233 -15.67 -3.89 1.77
C VAL A 233 -14.40 -3.77 2.62
N THR A 234 -14.35 -4.54 3.71
CA THR A 234 -13.17 -4.73 4.57
C THR A 234 -12.62 -6.14 4.35
N LEU A 235 -11.37 -6.23 3.90
CA LEU A 235 -10.72 -7.49 3.47
C LEU A 235 -9.66 -8.02 4.46
N SER A 236 -9.40 -7.32 5.57
CA SER A 236 -8.27 -7.58 6.48
C SER A 236 -8.36 -8.84 7.35
N SER A 237 -9.53 -9.43 7.55
CA SER A 237 -9.67 -10.52 8.52
C SER A 237 -9.16 -11.87 8.01
N MET A 238 -8.91 -12.05 6.70
CA MET A 238 -8.55 -13.36 6.14
C MET A 238 -7.71 -13.28 4.85
N VAL A 239 -6.52 -12.69 4.93
CA VAL A 239 -5.47 -12.85 3.91
C VAL A 239 -4.89 -14.27 4.01
N ALA A 240 -4.98 -15.04 2.93
CA ALA A 240 -4.46 -16.41 2.87
C ALA A 240 -2.93 -16.42 2.76
N SER A 241 -2.35 -15.49 2.01
CA SER A 241 -0.90 -15.27 1.96
C SER A 241 -0.56 -13.85 1.50
N ALA A 242 0.60 -13.37 1.89
CA ALA A 242 1.20 -12.14 1.37
C ALA A 242 2.68 -12.41 1.06
N THR A 243 3.13 -12.08 -0.14
CA THR A 243 4.53 -12.24 -0.55
C THR A 243 5.09 -10.93 -1.09
N VAL A 244 6.36 -10.67 -0.82
CA VAL A 244 7.04 -9.44 -1.23
C VAL A 244 7.82 -9.68 -2.51
N THR A 245 7.75 -8.76 -3.45
CA THR A 245 8.54 -8.78 -4.69
C THR A 245 9.14 -7.41 -4.95
N HIS A 246 10.44 -7.37 -5.19
CA HIS A 246 11.13 -6.16 -5.64
C HIS A 246 10.82 -5.92 -7.12
N VAL A 247 10.56 -4.67 -7.50
CA VAL A 247 10.30 -4.26 -8.89
C VAL A 247 11.49 -3.47 -9.42
N PRO A 248 12.44 -4.11 -10.12
CA PRO A 248 13.76 -3.53 -10.42
C PRO A 248 13.69 -2.24 -11.24
N VAL A 249 12.67 -2.11 -12.10
CA VAL A 249 12.54 -1.00 -13.04
C VAL A 249 11.94 0.26 -12.41
N ALA A 250 11.39 0.14 -11.20
CA ALA A 250 10.71 1.21 -10.47
C ALA A 250 11.44 1.59 -9.16
N GLY A 251 12.43 0.80 -8.74
CA GLY A 251 13.02 0.89 -7.40
C GLY A 251 12.04 0.63 -6.25
N GLY A 252 10.87 0.06 -6.56
CA GLY A 252 9.74 -0.08 -5.64
C GLY A 252 9.51 -1.52 -5.17
N TRP A 253 8.71 -1.66 -4.11
CA TRP A 253 8.34 -2.95 -3.53
C TRP A 253 6.84 -3.20 -3.70
N ILE A 254 6.48 -4.42 -4.09
CA ILE A 254 5.09 -4.87 -4.19
C ILE A 254 4.84 -5.95 -3.14
N VAL A 255 3.71 -5.85 -2.45
CA VAL A 255 3.14 -6.93 -1.64
C VAL A 255 2.03 -7.59 -2.47
N ASN A 256 2.27 -8.83 -2.92
CA ASN A 256 1.26 -9.66 -3.57
C ASN A 256 0.41 -10.32 -2.49
N VAL A 257 -0.87 -10.02 -2.48
CA VAL A 257 -1.83 -10.54 -1.50
C VAL A 257 -2.72 -11.57 -2.18
N ARG A 258 -2.88 -12.73 -1.54
CA ARG A 258 -3.90 -13.72 -1.87
C ARG A 258 -4.96 -13.70 -0.76
N LEU A 259 -6.16 -13.30 -1.13
CA LEU A 259 -7.34 -13.39 -0.28
C LEU A 259 -7.78 -14.85 -0.18
N ASN A 260 -8.42 -15.20 0.95
CA ASN A 260 -9.11 -16.49 1.03
C ASN A 260 -10.36 -16.52 0.12
N ALA A 261 -10.99 -17.68 -0.03
CA ALA A 261 -12.11 -17.86 -0.94
C ALA A 261 -13.33 -16.97 -0.62
N ALA A 262 -13.58 -16.64 0.66
CA ALA A 262 -14.70 -15.79 1.06
C ALA A 262 -14.44 -14.32 0.68
N GLN A 263 -13.25 -13.80 1.03
CA GLN A 263 -12.85 -12.43 0.73
C GLN A 263 -12.61 -12.20 -0.77
N ALA A 264 -12.15 -13.22 -1.49
CA ALA A 264 -12.01 -13.18 -2.95
C ALA A 264 -13.34 -12.88 -3.66
N LYS A 265 -14.44 -13.51 -3.22
CA LYS A 265 -15.78 -13.27 -3.77
C LYS A 265 -16.25 -11.84 -3.51
N LEU A 266 -16.04 -11.33 -2.30
CA LEU A 266 -16.41 -9.95 -1.96
C LEU A 266 -15.60 -8.94 -2.76
N TRP A 267 -14.29 -9.20 -2.94
CA TRP A 267 -13.43 -8.39 -3.78
C TRP A 267 -13.92 -8.35 -5.23
N ASP A 268 -14.24 -9.49 -5.83
CA ASP A 268 -14.76 -9.55 -7.21
C ASP A 268 -16.12 -8.86 -7.35
N GLN A 269 -17.00 -8.95 -6.35
CA GLN A 269 -18.29 -8.25 -6.37
C GLN A 269 -18.09 -6.73 -6.46
N VAL A 270 -17.22 -6.19 -5.60
CA VAL A 270 -16.92 -4.74 -5.61
C VAL A 270 -16.19 -4.36 -6.89
N ALA A 271 -15.16 -5.12 -7.30
CA ALA A 271 -14.40 -4.82 -8.50
C ALA A 271 -15.27 -4.85 -9.76
N LYS A 272 -16.24 -5.77 -9.85
CA LYS A 272 -17.20 -5.80 -10.96
C LYS A 272 -18.12 -4.58 -10.99
N LEU A 273 -18.59 -4.10 -9.84
CA LEU A 273 -19.40 -2.87 -9.74
C LEU A 273 -18.59 -1.62 -10.13
N TYR A 274 -17.29 -1.64 -9.92
CA TYR A 274 -16.36 -0.56 -10.24
C TYR A 274 -15.51 -0.86 -11.47
N PHE A 275 -15.96 -1.75 -12.37
CA PHE A 275 -15.29 -2.03 -13.62
C PHE A 275 -15.07 -0.73 -14.41
N HIS A 276 -13.83 -0.54 -14.91
CA HIS A 276 -13.37 0.70 -15.55
C HIS A 276 -13.38 1.96 -14.67
N ARG A 277 -13.55 1.83 -13.35
CA ARG A 277 -13.50 2.96 -12.41
C ARG A 277 -12.31 2.84 -11.47
N VAL A 278 -11.92 3.98 -10.91
CA VAL A 278 -10.87 4.04 -9.89
C VAL A 278 -11.46 3.64 -8.54
N ILE A 279 -10.75 2.76 -7.84
CA ILE A 279 -11.05 2.38 -6.47
C ILE A 279 -9.84 2.65 -5.60
N ALA A 280 -10.06 3.01 -4.34
CA ALA A 280 -9.01 3.23 -3.36
C ALA A 280 -8.82 1.97 -2.51
N ILE A 281 -7.55 1.63 -2.30
CA ILE A 281 -7.11 0.65 -1.31
C ILE A 281 -6.54 1.45 -0.15
N ASP A 282 -7.28 1.44 0.95
CA ASP A 282 -7.00 2.18 2.17
C ASP A 282 -6.47 1.22 3.24
N LEU A 283 -5.33 1.59 3.83
CA LEU A 283 -4.74 0.96 5.01
C LEU A 283 -4.71 1.95 6.17
N ASN A 284 -5.69 1.85 7.07
CA ASN A 284 -5.80 2.66 8.28
C ASN A 284 -5.77 4.18 8.01
N GLY A 285 -6.56 4.66 7.05
CA GLY A 285 -6.65 6.09 6.70
C GLY A 285 -5.52 6.56 5.80
N LEU A 286 -4.86 5.66 5.08
CA LEU A 286 -3.79 5.94 4.13
C LEU A 286 -4.04 5.16 2.84
N ILE A 287 -4.22 5.85 1.74
CA ILE A 287 -4.42 5.20 0.44
C ILE A 287 -3.08 4.68 -0.04
N VAL A 288 -2.91 3.36 -0.10
CA VAL A 288 -1.66 2.73 -0.57
C VAL A 288 -1.65 2.47 -2.06
N ASP A 289 -2.82 2.35 -2.67
CA ASP A 289 -3.00 2.34 -4.12
C ASP A 289 -4.41 2.82 -4.48
N ALA A 290 -4.56 3.37 -5.68
CA ALA A 290 -5.85 3.74 -6.24
C ALA A 290 -5.99 3.17 -7.67
N PRO A 291 -6.09 1.82 -7.82
CA PRO A 291 -6.13 1.17 -9.11
C PRO A 291 -7.38 1.52 -9.91
N LEU A 292 -7.21 1.54 -11.23
CA LEU A 292 -8.31 1.51 -12.19
C LEU A 292 -8.60 0.03 -12.46
N ILE A 293 -9.85 -0.39 -12.34
CA ILE A 293 -10.22 -1.79 -12.48
C ILE A 293 -10.28 -2.20 -13.95
N GLU A 294 -9.42 -3.17 -14.32
CA GLU A 294 -9.37 -3.86 -15.62
C GLU A 294 -9.58 -2.96 -16.85
N PRO A 295 -8.80 -1.89 -17.01
CA PRO A 295 -9.11 -0.85 -17.98
C PRO A 295 -9.01 -1.29 -19.44
N ALA A 296 -8.21 -2.31 -19.74
CA ALA A 296 -8.01 -2.80 -21.09
C ALA A 296 -9.00 -3.92 -21.48
N ASN A 297 -9.76 -4.46 -20.51
CA ASN A 297 -10.67 -5.55 -20.77
C ASN A 297 -12.02 -4.99 -21.23
N SER A 298 -12.67 -5.67 -22.18
CA SER A 298 -14.03 -5.31 -22.61
C SER A 298 -15.12 -5.81 -21.65
N THR A 299 -14.79 -6.83 -20.85
CA THR A 299 -15.67 -7.43 -19.85
C THR A 299 -14.88 -7.73 -18.59
N PHE A 300 -15.56 -7.67 -17.43
CA PHE A 300 -14.93 -7.97 -16.16
C PHE A 300 -14.53 -9.44 -16.08
N SER A 301 -13.27 -9.69 -15.77
CA SER A 301 -12.75 -10.97 -15.31
C SER A 301 -12.50 -10.93 -13.80
N SER A 302 -12.74 -12.08 -13.15
CA SER A 302 -12.42 -12.24 -11.73
C SER A 302 -10.93 -11.99 -11.46
N PHE A 303 -10.63 -11.35 -10.33
CA PHE A 303 -9.26 -11.23 -9.82
C PHE A 303 -8.81 -12.50 -9.10
N ASP A 304 -9.72 -13.46 -8.88
CA ASP A 304 -9.46 -14.71 -8.15
C ASP A 304 -8.79 -14.42 -6.80
N GLY A 305 -9.25 -13.38 -6.08
CA GLY A 305 -8.66 -12.99 -4.79
C GLY A 305 -7.21 -12.53 -4.83
N ARG A 306 -6.66 -12.15 -5.98
CA ARG A 306 -5.30 -11.58 -6.09
C ARG A 306 -5.34 -10.07 -6.02
N MET A 307 -4.49 -9.50 -5.17
CA MET A 307 -4.27 -8.06 -5.08
C MET A 307 -2.76 -7.76 -5.06
N GLN A 308 -2.40 -6.54 -5.45
CA GLN A 308 -1.04 -6.04 -5.37
C GLN A 308 -1.06 -4.70 -4.66
N LEU A 309 -0.23 -4.55 -3.64
CA LEU A 309 -0.11 -3.32 -2.86
C LEU A 309 1.28 -2.73 -3.06
N LEU A 310 1.36 -1.41 -3.21
CA LEU A 310 2.63 -0.70 -3.25
C LEU A 310 3.18 -0.51 -1.83
N ALA A 311 4.49 -0.62 -1.70
CA ALA A 311 5.21 -0.29 -0.48
C ALA A 311 6.37 0.68 -0.76
N LEU A 312 6.64 1.56 0.20
CA LEU A 312 7.65 2.61 0.10
C LEU A 312 9.07 2.07 0.10
N SER A 313 9.28 1.02 0.90
CA SER A 313 10.58 0.43 1.16
C SER A 313 10.45 -1.08 1.30
N SER A 314 11.60 -1.76 1.28
CA SER A 314 11.68 -3.20 1.59
C SER A 314 11.06 -3.48 2.95
N ASN A 315 11.45 -2.72 3.97
CA ASN A 315 11.01 -2.94 5.34
C ASN A 315 9.50 -2.76 5.46
N ASP A 316 8.92 -1.71 4.87
CA ASP A 316 7.47 -1.51 4.90
C ASP A 316 6.72 -2.65 4.20
N ALA A 317 7.27 -3.18 3.10
CA ALA A 317 6.68 -4.30 2.37
C ALA A 317 6.64 -5.58 3.22
N TYR A 318 7.75 -5.92 3.88
CA TYR A 318 7.84 -7.09 4.75
C TYR A 318 7.02 -6.92 6.03
N ASP A 319 7.06 -5.74 6.66
CA ASP A 319 6.25 -5.42 7.85
C ASP A 319 4.75 -5.52 7.52
N LEU A 320 4.31 -4.97 6.37
CA LEU A 320 2.93 -5.08 5.90
C LEU A 320 2.54 -6.54 5.60
N ALA A 321 3.37 -7.30 4.88
CA ALA A 321 3.10 -8.70 4.58
C ALA A 321 2.98 -9.55 5.87
N ALA A 322 3.86 -9.31 6.84
CA ALA A 322 3.80 -9.96 8.15
C ALA A 322 2.53 -9.57 8.92
N ALA A 323 2.16 -8.28 8.92
CA ALA A 323 0.96 -7.81 9.60
C ALA A 323 -0.33 -8.39 8.99
N LEU A 324 -0.39 -8.53 7.66
CA LEU A 324 -1.53 -9.13 6.95
C LEU A 324 -1.67 -10.63 7.21
N THR A 325 -0.57 -11.37 7.36
CA THR A 325 -0.58 -12.84 7.48
C THR A 325 -0.61 -13.37 8.92
N SER A 326 -0.24 -12.55 9.90
CA SER A 326 -0.20 -12.93 11.32
C SER A 326 -1.53 -12.75 12.06
N GLY A 327 -2.50 -12.10 11.42
CA GLY A 327 -3.77 -11.72 12.03
C GLY A 327 -3.72 -10.35 12.73
N PRO A 328 -4.89 -9.85 13.17
CA PRO A 328 -4.99 -8.56 13.82
C PRO A 328 -4.48 -8.63 15.26
N LEU A 329 -3.75 -7.60 15.67
CA LEU A 329 -3.69 -7.18 17.07
C LEU A 329 -5.08 -6.70 17.50
N ALA A 330 -5.43 -7.02 18.72
CA ALA A 330 -6.62 -6.57 19.41
C ALA A 330 -6.71 -5.06 19.59
N VAL A 331 -5.56 -4.47 19.91
CA VAL A 331 -5.39 -3.04 20.11
C VAL A 331 -4.11 -2.61 19.39
N PRO A 332 -4.08 -1.41 18.80
CA PRO A 332 -2.82 -0.84 18.33
C PRO A 332 -1.84 -0.70 19.50
N LEU A 333 -0.55 -0.87 19.22
CA LEU A 333 0.51 -0.79 20.19
C LEU A 333 1.46 0.36 19.82
N ALA A 334 2.07 0.99 20.83
CA ALA A 334 3.07 2.04 20.62
C ALA A 334 4.18 1.96 21.66
N ALA A 335 5.40 2.29 21.25
CA ALA A 335 6.46 2.58 22.21
C ALA A 335 6.17 3.95 22.86
N HIS A 336 6.47 4.10 24.16
CA HIS A 336 6.44 5.42 24.79
C HIS A 336 7.57 6.27 24.21
N HIS A 337 7.23 7.44 23.65
CA HIS A 337 8.23 8.50 23.48
C HIS A 337 8.48 9.10 24.87
N SER A 338 9.66 8.89 25.41
CA SER A 338 10.23 9.73 26.47
C SER A 338 10.61 11.09 25.90
#